data_AF-A0A6V7M8M6-F1
#
_entry.id   AF-A0A6V7M8M6-F1
#
_cell.length_a   1.000
_cell.length_b   1.000
_cell.length_c   1.000
_cell.angle_alpha   90.00
_cell.angle_beta   90.00
_cell.angle_gamma   90.00
#
_symmetry.space_group_name_H-M   'P 1'
#
loop_
_entity.id
_entity.type
_entity.pdbx_description
1 polymer ?
#
loop_
_entity_poly.entity_id
_entity_poly.type
_entity_poly.pdbx_seq_one_letter_code
_entity_poly.pdbx_strand_id
1 'polypeptide(L)'
;GSDDGAGCVVMLEIMRVMATSPRVLKHNIIFLFNGAEENILQASHGFITQHPLAQEVRAFINLEACGAGGRELLFQAGPDDPWIIEVYSKAVPYPYASSLAQEIFQSGIVPGDTDFRIFRDFGKVSGVDFAWATNGYVYHTKFDTVHQIPLGSLQRTGDNILALVQGITAGHFLGNTLVQSSSGSLVFFDFLGAFVIRWPQHIAAIVNLLSILIGCYSIYLNLKSAQREVSRSTYLRQVLTCIGVIFTSTLISMTSVTFIALVLTKLGKVMSWYARPAWIFFLYVCPTVGTSMIWMMLAARFQKKYINSPWILYHIHCDAYSIIWMLVLFVCILLEIRS
;
A
#
# COMPACT_ATOMS: atom_id res chain seq x y z
N GLY A 1 17.00 -14.20 -9.37
CA GLY A 1 16.96 -13.12 -10.37
C GLY A 1 16.73 -11.83 -9.63
N SER A 2 15.50 -11.33 -9.64
CA SER A 2 15.06 -10.29 -8.70
C SER A 2 15.15 -10.79 -7.25
N ASP A 3 14.82 -12.06 -7.04
CA ASP A 3 14.84 -12.72 -5.75
C ASP A 3 16.02 -13.73 -5.69
N ASP A 4 17.07 -13.53 -4.91
CA ASP A 4 17.48 -12.26 -4.24
C ASP A 4 18.77 -11.67 -4.87
N GLY A 5 18.95 -11.88 -6.17
CA GLY A 5 20.12 -11.37 -6.89
C GLY A 5 20.13 -9.83 -6.98
N ALA A 6 18.96 -9.21 -7.10
CA ALA A 6 18.85 -7.77 -7.28
C ALA A 6 19.19 -7.00 -6.00
N GLY A 7 18.65 -7.40 -4.85
CA GLY A 7 18.95 -6.81 -3.54
C GLY A 7 20.45 -6.87 -3.24
N CYS A 8 21.04 -8.05 -3.45
CA CYS A 8 22.49 -8.25 -3.31
C CYS A 8 23.32 -7.30 -4.19
N VAL A 9 22.96 -7.14 -5.48
CA VAL A 9 23.70 -6.24 -6.39
C VAL A 9 23.56 -4.78 -5.97
N VAL A 10 22.37 -4.35 -5.54
CA VAL A 10 22.15 -3.00 -5.00
C VAL A 10 23.04 -2.76 -3.78
N MET A 11 23.10 -3.72 -2.85
CA MET A 11 23.96 -3.63 -1.66
C MET A 11 25.44 -3.54 -2.02
N LEU A 12 25.92 -4.36 -2.96
CA LEU A 12 27.31 -4.33 -3.42
C LEU A 12 27.68 -2.98 -4.06
N GLU A 13 26.78 -2.41 -4.86
CA GLU A 13 27.02 -1.11 -5.50
C GLU A 13 27.04 0.03 -4.47
N ILE A 14 26.12 0.02 -3.50
CA ILE A 14 26.14 0.98 -2.39
C ILE A 14 27.41 0.85 -1.56
N MET A 15 27.84 -0.39 -1.26
CA MET A 15 29.10 -0.64 -0.58
C MET A 15 30.28 -0.04 -1.35
N ARG A 16 30.35 -0.24 -2.67
CA ARG A 16 31.39 0.33 -3.54
C ARG A 16 31.39 1.86 -3.50
N VAL A 17 30.22 2.49 -3.63
CA VAL A 17 30.08 3.96 -3.61
C VAL A 17 30.48 4.53 -2.25
N MET A 18 30.07 3.90 -1.15
CA MET A 18 30.35 4.37 0.21
C MET A 18 31.83 4.16 0.59
N ALA A 19 32.42 3.02 0.23
CA ALA A 19 33.82 2.71 0.53
C ALA A 19 34.82 3.56 -0.26
N THR A 20 34.43 4.03 -1.46
CA THR A 20 35.26 4.92 -2.29
C THR A 20 35.00 6.41 -2.03
N SER A 21 34.03 6.73 -1.18
CA SER A 21 33.69 8.10 -0.83
C SER A 21 34.74 8.68 0.14
N PRO A 22 35.17 9.94 -0.04
CA PRO A 22 36.05 10.62 0.91
C PRO A 22 35.32 11.04 2.21
N ARG A 23 34.00 10.84 2.29
CA ARG A 23 33.19 11.25 3.45
C ARG A 23 33.42 10.28 4.62
N VAL A 24 33.79 10.84 5.78
CA VAL A 24 33.88 10.07 7.03
C VAL A 24 32.47 9.72 7.50
N LEU A 25 32.23 8.43 7.74
CA LEU A 25 30.99 7.93 8.30
C LEU A 25 30.94 8.17 9.81
N LYS A 26 29.84 8.74 10.31
CA LYS A 26 29.62 8.88 11.76
C LYS A 26 29.20 7.56 12.42
N HIS A 27 28.55 6.70 11.65
CA HIS A 27 28.04 5.40 12.08
C HIS A 27 28.50 4.31 11.11
N ASN A 28 28.83 3.15 11.65
CA ASN A 28 29.21 1.98 10.87
C ASN A 28 28.00 1.45 10.08
N ILE A 29 28.28 0.82 8.94
CA ILE A 29 27.28 0.17 8.10
C ILE A 29 27.64 -1.30 8.00
N ILE A 30 26.68 -2.17 8.33
CA ILE A 30 26.81 -3.62 8.16
C ILE A 30 26.03 -4.00 6.91
N PHE A 31 26.70 -4.57 5.91
CA PHE A 31 26.05 -5.21 4.78
C PHE A 31 25.90 -6.70 5.09
N LEU A 32 24.67 -7.11 5.39
CA LEU A 32 24.35 -8.50 5.74
C LEU A 32 23.88 -9.25 4.50
N PHE A 33 24.75 -10.08 3.92
CA PHE A 33 24.38 -11.03 2.87
C PHE A 33 24.09 -12.38 3.52
N ASN A 34 22.84 -12.59 3.91
CA ASN A 34 22.38 -13.84 4.51
C ASN A 34 21.67 -14.73 3.47
N GLY A 35 21.48 -16.00 3.82
CA GLY A 35 20.77 -16.96 2.97
C GLY A 35 19.66 -17.69 3.72
N ALA A 36 19.03 -18.66 3.08
CA ALA A 36 17.97 -19.47 3.69
C ALA A 36 16.78 -18.66 4.25
N GLU A 37 16.50 -17.50 3.65
CA GLU A 37 15.22 -16.78 3.77
C GLU A 37 14.08 -17.73 3.33
N GLU A 38 14.23 -18.29 2.12
CA GLU A 38 13.33 -19.22 1.45
C GLU A 38 13.01 -20.50 2.24
N ASN A 39 13.86 -20.84 3.21
CA ASN A 39 13.64 -21.95 4.14
C ASN A 39 13.27 -21.43 5.53
N ILE A 40 12.42 -20.40 5.58
CA ILE A 40 11.87 -19.78 6.78
C ILE A 40 12.96 -19.03 7.59
N LEU A 41 13.61 -18.04 6.95
CA LEU A 41 14.36 -16.95 7.60
C LEU A 41 15.48 -17.40 8.54
N GLN A 42 16.13 -18.53 8.25
CA GLN A 42 17.00 -19.20 9.23
C GLN A 42 18.27 -18.40 9.52
N ALA A 43 18.91 -17.83 8.49
CA ALA A 43 20.17 -17.14 8.69
C ALA A 43 20.00 -15.75 9.33
N SER A 44 18.94 -15.01 8.99
CA SER A 44 18.63 -13.75 9.68
C SER A 44 18.30 -14.01 11.15
N HIS A 45 17.57 -15.10 11.45
CA HIS A 45 17.29 -15.51 12.82
C HIS A 45 18.57 -15.88 13.57
N GLY A 46 19.46 -16.67 12.95
CA GLY A 46 20.78 -16.98 13.50
C GLY A 46 21.63 -15.73 13.75
N PHE A 47 21.64 -14.79 12.80
CA PHE A 47 22.37 -13.53 12.94
C PHE A 47 21.85 -12.71 14.13
N ILE A 48 20.55 -12.39 14.14
CA ILE A 48 19.99 -11.46 15.12
C ILE A 48 20.02 -12.01 16.55
N THR A 49 19.94 -13.34 16.71
CA THR A 49 19.87 -13.98 18.04
C THR A 49 21.23 -14.40 18.59
N GLN A 50 22.24 -14.65 17.74
CA GLN A 50 23.50 -15.27 18.17
C GLN A 50 24.75 -14.50 17.76
N HIS A 51 24.71 -13.69 16.69
CA HIS A 51 25.92 -13.06 16.17
C HIS A 51 26.33 -11.84 17.02
N PRO A 52 27.61 -11.69 17.42
CA PRO A 52 28.05 -10.58 18.26
C PRO A 52 27.71 -9.18 17.70
N LEU A 53 27.87 -9.00 16.38
CA LEU A 53 27.54 -7.73 15.71
C LEU A 53 26.05 -7.34 15.78
N ALA A 54 25.15 -8.30 16.04
CA ALA A 54 23.72 -7.99 16.15
C ALA A 54 23.44 -6.98 17.27
N GLN A 55 24.25 -7.00 18.34
CA GLN A 55 24.12 -6.08 19.48
C GLN A 55 24.48 -4.63 19.13
N GLU A 56 25.20 -4.41 18.03
CA GLU A 56 25.57 -3.07 17.54
C GLU A 56 24.53 -2.50 16.56
N VAL A 57 23.62 -3.34 16.05
CA VAL A 57 22.58 -2.90 15.12
C VAL A 57 21.62 -1.95 15.85
N ARG A 58 21.32 -0.80 15.22
CA ARG A 58 20.38 0.21 15.73
C ARG A 58 19.22 0.49 14.80
N ALA A 59 19.42 0.24 13.51
CA ALA A 59 18.38 0.27 12.50
C ALA A 59 18.76 -0.68 11.36
N PHE A 60 17.79 -1.09 10.55
CA PHE A 60 18.05 -1.91 9.37
C PHE A 60 17.21 -1.47 8.16
N ILE A 61 17.67 -1.86 6.98
CA ILE A 61 16.96 -1.72 5.71
C ILE A 61 16.92 -3.11 5.10
N ASN A 62 15.73 -3.62 4.83
CA ASN A 62 15.51 -4.89 4.16
C ASN A 62 15.10 -4.65 2.69
N LEU A 63 15.64 -5.45 1.78
CA LEU A 63 15.38 -5.34 0.34
C LEU A 63 14.83 -6.67 -0.16
N GLU A 64 13.61 -6.64 -0.67
CA GLU A 64 12.84 -7.82 -1.07
C GLU A 64 12.31 -7.67 -2.49
N ALA A 65 11.82 -8.77 -3.04
CA ALA A 65 11.14 -8.77 -4.32
C ALA A 65 10.09 -9.88 -4.39
N CYS A 66 8.81 -9.52 -4.51
CA CYS A 66 7.73 -10.44 -4.92
C CYS A 66 7.41 -10.32 -6.43
N GLY A 67 8.39 -9.84 -7.21
CA GLY A 67 8.30 -9.68 -8.65
C GLY A 67 9.58 -9.07 -9.25
N ALA A 68 9.67 -9.08 -10.58
CA ALA A 68 10.82 -8.54 -11.31
C ALA A 68 10.64 -7.06 -11.68
N GLY A 69 10.91 -6.17 -10.73
CA GLY A 69 11.05 -4.73 -10.95
C GLY A 69 9.85 -3.88 -10.57
N GLY A 70 9.69 -2.74 -11.25
CA GLY A 70 8.79 -1.67 -10.84
C GLY A 70 9.47 -0.63 -9.96
N ARG A 71 8.69 0.03 -9.10
CA ARG A 71 9.19 0.91 -8.04
C ARG A 71 9.22 0.08 -6.75
N GLU A 72 10.32 0.14 -6.01
CA GLU A 72 10.42 -0.42 -4.65
C GLU A 72 9.42 0.24 -3.72
N LEU A 73 8.45 -0.53 -3.24
CA LEU A 73 7.44 -0.07 -2.31
C LEU A 73 7.99 -0.20 -0.89
N LEU A 74 8.05 0.90 -0.15
CA LEU A 74 8.17 0.84 1.31
C LEU A 74 6.84 0.33 1.88
N PHE A 75 6.82 -0.95 2.27
CA PHE A 75 5.60 -1.63 2.72
C PHE A 75 5.65 -2.04 4.18
N GLN A 76 6.79 -1.93 4.87
CA GLN A 76 6.83 -1.99 6.33
C GLN A 76 7.83 -0.97 6.89
N ALA A 77 7.50 -0.39 8.04
CA ALA A 77 8.40 0.41 8.84
C ALA A 77 8.10 0.26 10.33
N GLY A 78 9.13 0.39 11.16
CA GLY A 78 9.03 0.30 12.62
C GLY A 78 9.74 -0.92 13.21
N PRO A 79 9.44 -1.28 14.47
CA PRO A 79 8.34 -0.75 15.28
C PRO A 79 8.67 0.61 15.91
N ASP A 80 7.64 1.44 16.13
CA ASP A 80 7.65 2.61 17.04
C ASP A 80 8.70 3.72 16.83
N ASP A 81 9.31 3.82 15.65
CA ASP A 81 10.35 4.82 15.36
C ASP A 81 9.95 5.79 14.23
N PRO A 82 9.36 6.95 14.55
CA PRO A 82 8.98 7.94 13.54
C PRO A 82 10.15 8.52 12.75
N TRP A 83 11.35 8.46 13.31
CA TRP A 83 12.52 9.11 12.75
C TRP A 83 12.96 8.46 11.42
N ILE A 84 12.80 7.14 11.24
CA ILE A 84 13.27 6.48 10.01
C ILE A 84 12.43 6.89 8.81
N ILE A 85 11.12 7.04 9.00
CA ILE A 85 10.20 7.59 8.01
C ILE A 85 10.47 9.09 7.77
N GLU A 86 10.86 9.83 8.80
CA GLU A 86 11.30 11.22 8.64
C GLU A 86 12.55 11.31 7.76
N VAL A 87 13.57 10.47 7.99
CA VAL A 87 14.77 10.43 7.15
C VAL A 87 14.40 10.03 5.73
N TYR A 88 13.58 8.98 5.55
CA TYR A 88 13.07 8.55 4.26
C TYR A 88 12.39 9.70 3.50
N SER A 89 11.49 10.43 4.17
CA SER A 89 10.74 11.54 3.57
C SER A 89 11.63 12.71 3.09
N LYS A 90 12.79 12.91 3.71
CA LYS A 90 13.71 14.02 3.40
C LYS A 90 14.82 13.63 2.44
N ALA A 91 15.30 12.40 2.52
CA ALA A 91 16.50 11.96 1.82
C ALA A 91 16.19 11.30 0.47
N VAL A 92 15.08 10.55 0.37
CA VAL A 92 14.82 9.69 -0.78
C VAL A 92 14.31 10.52 -1.97
N PRO A 93 15.00 10.49 -3.14
CA PRO A 93 14.66 11.32 -4.28
C PRO A 93 13.39 10.86 -5.00
N TYR A 94 13.08 9.56 -4.97
CA TYR A 94 11.93 9.01 -5.65
C TYR A 94 11.08 8.17 -4.70
N PRO A 95 10.27 8.75 -3.81
CA PRO A 95 9.54 7.96 -2.84
C PRO A 95 8.48 7.06 -3.49
N TYR A 96 8.27 5.87 -2.91
CA TYR A 96 7.09 5.05 -3.10
C TYR A 96 6.80 4.31 -1.80
N ALA A 97 5.70 4.65 -1.13
CA ALA A 97 5.45 4.18 0.24
C ALA A 97 3.94 4.08 0.52
N SER A 98 3.55 3.10 1.33
CA SER A 98 2.14 2.93 1.69
C SER A 98 1.96 2.27 3.05
N SER A 99 1.44 3.04 4.00
CA SER A 99 0.96 2.51 5.29
C SER A 99 -0.22 1.55 5.13
N LEU A 100 -1.05 1.70 4.10
CA LEU A 100 -2.08 0.70 3.77
C LEU A 100 -1.46 -0.64 3.37
N ALA A 101 -0.37 -0.62 2.59
CA ALA A 101 0.35 -1.86 2.26
C ALA A 101 0.93 -2.51 3.53
N GLN A 102 1.41 -1.70 4.48
CA GLN A 102 1.84 -2.17 5.80
C GLN A 102 0.71 -2.83 6.59
N GLU A 103 -0.46 -2.21 6.67
CA GLU A 103 -1.64 -2.79 7.34
C GLU A 103 -2.03 -4.14 6.70
N ILE A 104 -2.10 -4.19 5.37
CA ILE A 104 -2.46 -5.41 4.64
C ILE A 104 -1.42 -6.52 4.90
N PHE A 105 -0.12 -6.22 4.82
CA PHE A 105 0.92 -7.21 5.05
C PHE A 105 0.93 -7.70 6.51
N GLN A 106 0.85 -6.78 7.47
CA GLN A 106 0.84 -7.11 8.90
C GLN A 106 -0.43 -7.83 9.36
N SER A 107 -1.54 -7.71 8.61
CA SER A 107 -2.78 -8.47 8.88
C SER A 107 -2.64 -9.98 8.66
N GLY A 108 -1.60 -10.41 7.93
CA GLY A 108 -1.39 -11.82 7.57
C GLY A 108 -2.28 -12.32 6.43
N ILE A 109 -3.08 -11.45 5.79
CA ILE A 109 -3.90 -11.84 4.63
C ILE A 109 -3.05 -12.12 3.38
N VAL A 110 -1.89 -11.46 3.27
CA VAL A 110 -0.90 -11.73 2.23
C VAL A 110 0.02 -12.83 2.75
N PRO A 111 0.09 -13.99 2.09
CA PRO A 111 1.04 -15.02 2.45
C PRO A 111 2.45 -14.53 2.05
N GLY A 112 3.27 -14.23 3.05
CA GLY A 112 4.63 -13.76 2.87
C GLY A 112 5.25 -13.47 4.23
N ASP A 113 6.55 -13.64 4.32
CA ASP A 113 7.35 -13.30 5.48
C ASP A 113 8.68 -12.79 4.96
N THR A 114 9.38 -11.97 5.74
CA THR A 114 10.64 -11.36 5.32
C THR A 114 11.57 -11.27 6.51
N ASP A 115 12.86 -11.05 6.25
CA ASP A 115 13.85 -10.85 7.30
C ASP A 115 13.47 -9.67 8.22
N PHE A 116 12.69 -8.69 7.74
CA PHE A 116 12.14 -7.62 8.56
C PHE A 116 11.44 -8.13 9.82
N ARG A 117 10.63 -9.20 9.72
CA ARG A 117 9.95 -9.76 10.88
C ARG A 117 10.95 -10.28 11.91
N ILE A 118 12.02 -10.92 11.47
CA ILE A 118 13.02 -11.48 12.37
C ILE A 118 13.74 -10.39 13.16
N PHE A 119 14.15 -9.32 12.48
CA PHE A 119 14.77 -8.16 13.13
C PHE A 119 13.82 -7.45 14.10
N ARG A 120 12.55 -7.28 13.71
CA ARG A 120 11.50 -6.69 14.55
C ARG A 120 11.18 -7.54 15.79
N ASP A 121 10.87 -8.82 15.59
CA ASP A 121 10.27 -9.67 16.62
C ASP A 121 11.32 -10.23 17.58
N PHE A 122 12.49 -10.63 17.08
CA PHE A 122 13.56 -11.24 17.87
C PHE A 122 14.66 -10.25 18.23
N GLY A 123 15.01 -9.35 17.30
CA GLY A 123 16.03 -8.33 17.54
C GLY A 123 15.53 -7.09 18.28
N LYS A 124 14.22 -6.83 18.25
CA LYS A 124 13.62 -5.55 18.69
C LYS A 124 14.30 -4.33 18.05
N VAL A 125 14.78 -4.51 16.82
CA VAL A 125 15.39 -3.46 16.02
C VAL A 125 14.32 -2.89 15.09
N SER A 126 14.30 -1.58 14.94
CA SER A 126 13.43 -0.92 14.00
C SER A 126 14.08 -0.74 12.64
N GLY A 127 13.28 -0.80 11.58
CA GLY A 127 13.79 -0.71 10.23
C GLY A 127 12.73 -0.37 9.22
N VAL A 128 13.08 -0.59 7.97
CA VAL A 128 12.21 -0.41 6.81
C VAL A 128 12.35 -1.60 5.87
N ASP A 129 11.24 -2.00 5.27
CA ASP A 129 11.14 -3.13 4.35
C ASP A 129 10.64 -2.65 2.98
N PHE A 130 11.43 -2.93 1.95
CA PHE A 130 11.15 -2.52 0.58
C PHE A 130 10.95 -3.73 -0.31
N ALA A 131 9.91 -3.72 -1.14
CA ALA A 131 9.69 -4.80 -2.11
C ALA A 131 9.42 -4.30 -3.52
N TRP A 132 9.98 -4.99 -4.51
CA TRP A 132 9.44 -4.96 -5.87
C TRP A 132 8.22 -5.87 -5.99
N ALA A 133 7.18 -5.40 -6.68
CA ALA A 133 5.93 -6.14 -6.84
C ALA A 133 5.43 -6.19 -8.30
N THR A 134 6.16 -5.60 -9.26
CA THR A 134 5.79 -5.68 -10.68
C THR A 134 6.26 -6.99 -11.27
N ASN A 135 5.50 -7.57 -12.20
CA ASN A 135 5.84 -8.83 -12.88
C ASN A 135 6.05 -10.00 -11.90
N GLY A 136 5.15 -10.17 -10.93
CA GLY A 136 5.16 -11.32 -10.00
C GLY A 136 4.98 -12.69 -10.66
N TYR A 137 4.80 -12.78 -11.98
CA TYR A 137 4.72 -14.06 -12.70
C TYR A 137 6.03 -14.85 -12.67
N VAL A 138 7.16 -14.15 -12.66
CA VAL A 138 8.48 -14.81 -12.68
C VAL A 138 8.97 -15.17 -11.29
N TYR A 139 8.40 -14.56 -10.25
CA TYR A 139 8.72 -14.77 -8.84
C TYR A 139 8.63 -16.25 -8.45
N HIS A 140 9.63 -16.77 -7.73
CA HIS A 140 9.77 -18.19 -7.37
C HIS A 140 9.66 -19.16 -8.57
N THR A 141 10.12 -18.74 -9.75
CA THR A 141 10.19 -19.61 -10.93
C THR A 141 11.57 -19.56 -11.59
N LYS A 142 11.86 -20.57 -12.42
CA LYS A 142 13.05 -20.57 -13.28
C LYS A 142 13.14 -19.39 -14.26
N PHE A 143 12.05 -18.63 -14.44
CA PHE A 143 12.01 -17.47 -15.32
C PHE A 143 12.54 -16.20 -14.64
N ASP A 144 12.76 -16.23 -13.31
CA ASP A 144 13.39 -15.14 -12.60
C ASP A 144 14.88 -15.02 -12.96
N THR A 145 15.11 -14.30 -14.06
CA THR A 145 16.43 -14.11 -14.68
C THR A 145 16.72 -12.62 -14.78
N VAL A 146 18.01 -12.27 -14.92
CA VAL A 146 18.44 -10.86 -15.05
C VAL A 146 17.74 -10.11 -16.18
N HIS A 147 17.34 -10.80 -17.25
CA HIS A 147 16.63 -10.20 -18.39
C HIS A 147 15.21 -9.73 -18.07
N GLN A 148 14.62 -10.21 -16.98
CA GLN A 148 13.29 -9.77 -16.54
C GLN A 148 13.35 -8.49 -15.70
N ILE A 149 14.53 -8.10 -15.22
CA ILE A 149 14.71 -6.97 -14.33
C ILE A 149 14.95 -5.71 -15.16
N PRO A 150 14.05 -4.71 -15.12
CA PRO A 150 14.29 -3.45 -15.81
C PRO A 150 15.47 -2.70 -15.16
N LEU A 151 16.44 -2.26 -15.97
CA LEU A 151 17.59 -1.50 -15.47
C LEU A 151 17.19 -0.23 -14.72
N GLY A 152 16.10 0.43 -15.14
CA GLY A 152 15.57 1.60 -14.45
C GLY A 152 15.04 1.31 -13.05
N SER A 153 14.55 0.09 -12.79
CA SER A 153 14.17 -0.35 -11.44
C SER A 153 15.39 -0.49 -10.55
N LEU A 154 16.45 -1.18 -11.03
CA LEU A 154 17.71 -1.31 -10.31
C LEU A 154 18.33 0.05 -9.98
N GLN A 155 18.45 0.94 -10.97
CA GLN A 155 19.03 2.26 -10.79
C GLN A 155 18.25 3.07 -9.75
N ARG A 156 16.92 3.12 -9.86
CA ARG A 156 16.06 3.84 -8.93
C ARG A 156 16.20 3.30 -7.51
N THR A 157 16.15 1.99 -7.33
CA THR A 157 16.33 1.37 -6.01
C THR A 157 17.71 1.71 -5.45
N GLY A 158 18.77 1.63 -6.26
CA GLY A 158 20.11 2.07 -5.88
C GLY A 158 20.16 3.54 -5.41
N ASP A 159 19.59 4.47 -6.19
CA ASP A 159 19.56 5.90 -5.86
C ASP A 159 18.82 6.15 -4.54
N ASN A 160 17.67 5.50 -4.35
CA ASN A 160 16.83 5.64 -3.17
C ASN A 160 17.50 5.06 -1.91
N ILE A 161 18.00 3.84 -1.99
CA ILE A 161 18.61 3.18 -0.83
C ILE A 161 19.95 3.83 -0.48
N LEU A 162 20.76 4.28 -1.46
CA LEU A 162 21.97 5.05 -1.20
C LEU A 162 21.64 6.35 -0.46
N ALA A 163 20.65 7.11 -0.93
CA ALA A 163 20.25 8.36 -0.28
C ALA A 163 19.72 8.13 1.14
N LEU A 164 18.93 7.07 1.34
CA LEU A 164 18.44 6.66 2.65
C LEU A 164 19.59 6.29 3.60
N VAL A 165 20.52 5.43 3.17
CA VAL A 165 21.71 5.04 3.96
C VAL A 165 22.54 6.26 4.34
N GLN A 166 22.77 7.19 3.41
CA GLN A 166 23.46 8.45 3.68
C GLN A 166 22.70 9.32 4.69
N GLY A 167 21.37 9.41 4.57
CA GLY A 167 20.53 10.15 5.50
C GLY A 167 20.56 9.59 6.92
N ILE A 168 20.48 8.26 7.05
CA ILE A 168 20.53 7.56 8.33
C ILE A 168 21.91 7.73 8.98
N THR A 169 22.99 7.52 8.23
CA THR A 169 24.37 7.55 8.75
C THR A 169 24.90 8.95 9.03
N ALA A 170 24.38 10.00 8.36
CA ALA A 170 24.74 11.38 8.64
C ALA A 170 23.94 11.99 9.81
N GLY A 171 22.75 11.44 10.08
CA GLY A 171 21.80 11.92 11.07
C GLY A 171 22.25 11.71 12.51
N HIS A 172 21.56 12.38 13.44
CA HIS A 172 21.81 12.26 14.89
C HIS A 172 20.85 11.25 15.56
N PHE A 173 19.94 10.67 14.78
CA PHE A 173 18.85 9.80 15.28
C PHE A 173 19.35 8.50 15.89
N LEU A 174 20.42 7.91 15.33
CA LEU A 174 20.99 6.65 15.84
C LEU A 174 21.70 6.79 17.19
N GLY A 175 22.15 8.00 17.54
CA GLY A 175 22.86 8.28 18.79
C GLY A 175 21.98 8.84 19.92
N ASN A 176 20.69 9.11 19.65
CA ASN A 176 19.81 9.77 20.60
C ASN A 176 18.63 8.85 20.99
N THR A 177 18.79 8.13 22.09
CA THR A 177 17.79 7.19 22.63
C THR A 177 16.45 7.86 22.97
N LEU A 178 16.44 9.17 23.26
CA LEU A 178 15.20 9.90 23.54
C LEU A 178 14.33 10.04 22.28
N VAL A 179 14.94 10.15 21.09
CA VAL A 179 14.20 10.26 19.83
C VAL A 179 13.64 8.90 19.40
N GLN A 180 14.35 7.82 19.72
CA GLN A 180 13.90 6.43 19.54
C GLN A 180 12.76 6.05 20.50
N SER A 181 12.64 6.74 21.64
CA SER A 181 11.56 6.51 22.60
C SER A 181 10.24 7.22 22.26
N SER A 182 10.17 7.97 21.15
CA SER A 182 8.93 8.62 20.71
C SER A 182 7.97 7.60 20.08
N SER A 183 7.27 6.85 20.94
CA SER A 183 6.29 5.85 20.51
C SER A 183 5.11 6.53 19.80
N GLY A 184 4.81 6.09 18.59
CA GLY A 184 3.62 6.54 17.88
C GLY A 184 3.53 5.89 16.52
N SER A 185 2.45 5.15 16.29
CA SER A 185 2.11 4.66 14.95
C SER A 185 1.98 5.85 14.00
N LEU A 186 2.58 5.69 12.82
CA LEU A 186 2.61 6.70 11.77
C LEU A 186 1.74 6.26 10.59
N VAL A 187 1.01 7.21 10.04
CA VAL A 187 0.44 7.10 8.71
C VAL A 187 1.41 7.75 7.74
N PHE A 188 1.85 6.98 6.74
CA PHE A 188 2.74 7.48 5.69
C PHE A 188 2.33 6.96 4.32
N PHE A 189 2.50 7.80 3.29
CA PHE A 189 2.30 7.43 1.89
C PHE A 189 2.96 8.46 0.97
N ASP A 190 3.27 8.09 -0.27
CA ASP A 190 3.72 9.05 -1.27
C ASP A 190 2.54 9.73 -2.00
N PHE A 191 2.69 11.01 -2.32
CA PHE A 191 1.78 11.72 -3.19
C PHE A 191 2.30 11.62 -4.64
N LEU A 192 1.76 10.66 -5.41
CA LEU A 192 2.08 10.44 -6.83
C LEU A 192 3.58 10.23 -7.11
N GLY A 193 4.34 9.73 -6.14
CA GLY A 193 5.78 9.55 -6.21
C GLY A 193 6.62 10.84 -6.13
N ALA A 194 6.00 11.98 -5.78
CA ALA A 194 6.69 13.27 -5.72
C ALA A 194 7.30 13.57 -4.34
N PHE A 195 6.54 13.35 -3.27
CA PHE A 195 6.99 13.54 -1.89
C PHE A 195 6.20 12.65 -0.94
N VAL A 196 6.70 12.45 0.28
CA VAL A 196 6.06 11.62 1.31
C VAL A 196 5.21 12.49 2.23
N ILE A 197 3.95 12.11 2.42
CA ILE A 197 3.10 12.60 3.50
C ILE A 197 3.29 11.66 4.69
N ARG A 198 3.58 12.20 5.86
CA ARG A 198 3.77 11.43 7.10
C ARG A 198 3.18 12.16 8.30
N TRP A 199 2.19 11.58 8.96
CA TRP A 199 1.57 12.17 10.15
C TRP A 199 1.45 11.13 11.28
N PRO A 200 1.51 11.57 12.55
CA PRO A 200 1.08 10.74 13.67
C PRO A 200 -0.36 10.24 13.48
N GLN A 201 -0.64 9.02 13.93
CA GLN A 201 -1.96 8.40 13.79
C GLN A 201 -3.12 9.24 14.33
N HIS A 202 -2.92 9.98 15.43
CA HIS A 202 -3.96 10.87 15.97
C HIS A 202 -4.32 12.02 15.02
N ILE A 203 -3.37 12.53 14.23
CA ILE A 203 -3.65 13.56 13.22
C ILE A 203 -4.47 12.96 12.07
N ALA A 204 -4.12 11.74 11.63
CA ALA A 204 -4.91 11.02 10.63
C ALA A 204 -6.36 10.79 11.11
N ALA A 205 -6.54 10.38 12.37
CA ALA A 205 -7.86 10.24 12.97
C ALA A 205 -8.66 11.56 13.00
N ILE A 206 -8.02 12.69 13.32
CA ILE A 206 -8.66 14.02 13.26
C ILE A 206 -9.07 14.36 11.83
N VAL A 207 -8.22 14.11 10.84
CA VAL A 207 -8.54 14.36 9.42
C VAL A 207 -9.71 13.50 8.97
N ASN A 208 -9.73 12.22 9.30
CA ASN A 208 -10.83 11.31 8.99
C ASN A 208 -12.14 11.75 9.66
N LEU A 209 -12.08 12.20 10.92
CA LEU A 209 -13.24 12.76 11.62
C LEU A 209 -13.76 14.04 10.95
N LEU A 210 -12.86 14.96 10.56
CA LEU A 210 -13.24 16.17 9.84
C LEU A 210 -13.85 15.85 8.47
N SER A 211 -13.32 14.86 7.74
CA SER A 211 -13.91 14.40 6.48
C SER A 211 -15.33 13.85 6.67
N ILE A 212 -15.58 13.10 7.74
CA ILE A 212 -16.93 12.63 8.10
C ILE A 212 -17.85 13.82 8.43
N LEU A 213 -17.40 14.79 9.22
CA LEU A 213 -18.21 15.97 9.57
C LEU A 213 -18.54 16.81 8.33
N ILE A 214 -17.59 17.01 7.42
CA ILE A 214 -17.80 17.71 6.14
C ILE A 214 -18.78 16.93 5.26
N GLY A 215 -18.65 15.60 5.18
CA GLY A 215 -19.59 14.73 4.46
C GLY A 215 -21.01 14.83 5.01
N CYS A 216 -21.19 14.74 6.33
CA CYS A 216 -22.47 14.95 7.01
C CYS A 216 -23.07 16.33 6.71
N TYR A 217 -22.25 17.38 6.72
CA TYR A 217 -22.70 18.73 6.40
C TYR A 217 -23.09 18.87 4.92
N SER A 218 -22.33 18.28 4.00
CA SER A 218 -22.64 18.25 2.57
C SER A 218 -23.99 17.55 2.30
N ILE A 219 -24.22 16.39 2.90
CA ILE A 219 -25.50 15.66 2.81
C ILE A 219 -26.65 16.51 3.38
N TYR A 220 -26.43 17.20 4.50
CA TYR A 220 -27.43 18.11 5.06
C TYR A 220 -27.80 19.25 4.10
N LEU A 221 -26.81 19.86 3.44
CA LEU A 221 -27.05 20.90 2.43
C LEU A 221 -27.80 20.35 1.21
N ASN A 222 -27.42 19.17 0.73
CA ASN A 222 -28.08 18.49 -0.38
C ASN A 222 -29.54 18.16 -0.06
N LEU A 223 -29.80 17.64 1.15
CA LEU A 223 -31.15 17.38 1.65
C LEU A 223 -31.97 18.68 1.75
N LYS A 224 -31.41 19.75 2.33
CA LYS A 224 -32.11 21.04 2.46
C LYS A 224 -32.43 21.67 1.10
N SER A 225 -31.53 21.53 0.13
CA SER A 225 -31.76 21.98 -1.25
C SER A 225 -32.89 21.18 -1.91
N ALA A 226 -32.87 19.85 -1.78
CA ALA A 226 -33.85 18.94 -2.37
C ALA A 226 -35.26 19.03 -1.74
N GLN A 227 -35.38 19.52 -0.50
CA GLN A 227 -36.66 19.69 0.20
C GLN A 227 -37.66 20.60 -0.52
N ARG A 228 -37.21 21.44 -1.46
CA ARG A 228 -38.07 22.25 -2.31
C ARG A 228 -38.93 21.42 -3.27
N GLU A 229 -38.46 20.22 -3.63
CA GLU A 229 -39.07 19.35 -4.64
C GLU A 229 -39.46 17.97 -4.10
N VAL A 230 -38.76 17.47 -3.07
CA VAL A 230 -38.89 16.11 -2.56
C VAL A 230 -38.98 16.10 -1.03
N SER A 231 -39.90 15.33 -0.46
CA SER A 231 -40.02 15.22 0.99
C SER A 231 -38.76 14.60 1.62
N ARG A 232 -38.45 14.97 2.87
CA ARG A 232 -37.31 14.41 3.62
C ARG A 232 -37.36 12.88 3.71
N SER A 233 -38.55 12.31 3.92
CA SER A 233 -38.73 10.85 4.00
C SER A 233 -38.42 10.17 2.67
N THR A 234 -38.92 10.72 1.56
CA THR A 234 -38.61 10.22 0.22
C THR A 234 -37.12 10.29 -0.07
N TYR A 235 -36.46 11.40 0.26
CA TYR A 235 -35.03 11.58 0.07
C TYR A 235 -34.22 10.50 0.81
N LEU A 236 -34.45 10.34 2.12
CA LEU A 236 -33.74 9.35 2.94
C LEU A 236 -33.99 7.91 2.47
N ARG A 237 -35.23 7.59 2.07
CA ARG A 237 -35.54 6.27 1.51
C ARG A 237 -34.79 6.02 0.19
N GLN A 238 -34.65 7.05 -0.65
CA GLN A 238 -33.89 6.94 -1.90
C GLN A 238 -32.39 6.85 -1.67
N VAL A 239 -31.83 7.53 -0.65
CA VAL A 239 -30.43 7.32 -0.23
C VAL A 239 -30.19 5.86 0.16
N LEU A 240 -31.04 5.29 1.02
CA LEU A 240 -30.95 3.86 1.40
C LEU A 240 -31.10 2.93 0.19
N THR A 241 -31.98 3.28 -0.75
CA THR A 241 -32.15 2.54 -2.01
C THR A 241 -30.87 2.61 -2.85
N CYS A 242 -30.24 3.78 -2.98
CA CYS A 242 -28.97 3.95 -3.69
C CYS A 242 -27.84 3.16 -3.05
N ILE A 243 -27.74 3.12 -1.72
CA ILE A 243 -26.77 2.26 -1.02
C ILE A 243 -26.98 0.79 -1.43
N GLY A 244 -28.22 0.31 -1.40
CA GLY A 244 -28.56 -1.03 -1.87
C GLY A 244 -28.22 -1.27 -3.36
N VAL A 245 -28.46 -0.28 -4.21
CA VAL A 245 -28.09 -0.32 -5.65
C VAL A 245 -26.57 -0.43 -5.82
N ILE A 246 -25.78 0.30 -5.04
CA ILE A 246 -24.32 0.25 -5.10
C ILE A 246 -23.82 -1.16 -4.72
N PHE A 247 -24.27 -1.71 -3.57
CA PHE A 247 -23.86 -3.05 -3.16
C PHE A 247 -24.28 -4.15 -4.14
N THR A 248 -25.51 -4.07 -4.67
CA THR A 248 -26.00 -5.02 -5.68
C THR A 248 -25.25 -4.86 -7.01
N SER A 249 -24.84 -3.65 -7.39
CA SER A 249 -23.97 -3.39 -8.54
C SER A 249 -22.64 -4.11 -8.41
N THR A 250 -22.01 -4.02 -7.24
CA THR A 250 -20.75 -4.71 -6.93
C THR A 250 -20.93 -6.21 -7.00
N LEU A 251 -22.00 -6.76 -6.41
CA LEU A 251 -22.27 -8.21 -6.45
C LEU A 251 -22.51 -8.73 -7.87
N ILE A 252 -23.29 -8.02 -8.68
CA ILE A 252 -23.52 -8.37 -10.09
C ILE A 252 -22.21 -8.34 -10.86
N SER A 253 -21.38 -7.33 -10.64
CA SER A 253 -20.07 -7.20 -11.30
C SER A 253 -19.13 -8.35 -10.91
N MET A 254 -19.03 -8.66 -9.62
CA MET A 254 -18.26 -9.81 -9.10
C MET A 254 -18.74 -11.12 -9.70
N THR A 255 -20.06 -11.32 -9.81
CA THR A 255 -20.64 -12.52 -10.43
C THR A 255 -20.29 -12.62 -11.92
N SER A 256 -20.35 -11.50 -12.64
CA SER A 256 -20.00 -11.42 -14.07
C SER A 256 -18.54 -11.80 -14.33
N VAL A 257 -17.59 -11.21 -13.59
CA VAL A 257 -16.17 -11.55 -13.76
C VAL A 257 -15.84 -12.96 -13.29
N THR A 258 -16.52 -13.45 -12.25
CA THR A 258 -16.38 -14.85 -11.80
C THR A 258 -16.87 -15.81 -12.88
N PHE A 259 -17.99 -15.51 -13.53
CA PHE A 259 -18.50 -16.31 -14.65
C PHE A 259 -17.49 -16.35 -15.81
N ILE A 260 -16.88 -15.22 -16.16
CA ILE A 260 -15.81 -15.16 -17.18
C ILE A 260 -14.62 -16.04 -16.78
N ALA A 261 -14.17 -15.95 -15.52
CA ALA A 261 -13.08 -16.79 -15.01
C ALA A 261 -13.42 -18.29 -15.06
N LEU A 262 -14.67 -18.68 -14.75
CA LEU A 262 -15.14 -20.07 -14.85
C LEU A 262 -15.17 -20.55 -16.30
N VAL A 263 -15.61 -19.71 -17.25
CA VAL A 263 -15.56 -20.03 -18.68
C VAL A 263 -14.13 -20.25 -19.14
N LEU A 264 -13.19 -19.35 -18.80
CA LEU A 264 -11.77 -19.52 -19.11
C LEU A 264 -11.21 -20.81 -18.49
N THR A 265 -11.66 -21.16 -17.29
CA THR A 265 -11.28 -22.41 -16.62
C THR A 265 -11.76 -23.63 -17.39
N LYS A 266 -13.03 -23.65 -17.81
CA LYS A 266 -13.59 -24.76 -18.61
C LYS A 266 -12.94 -24.88 -19.99
N LEU A 267 -12.46 -23.78 -20.56
CA LEU A 267 -11.74 -23.78 -21.84
C LEU A 267 -10.25 -24.14 -21.70
N GLY A 268 -9.75 -24.41 -20.49
CA GLY A 268 -8.31 -24.65 -20.27
C GLY A 268 -7.45 -23.41 -20.56
N LYS A 269 -8.03 -22.22 -20.45
CA LYS A 269 -7.38 -20.91 -20.68
C LYS A 269 -7.22 -20.13 -19.38
N VAL A 270 -7.15 -20.82 -18.24
CA VAL A 270 -6.86 -20.23 -16.94
C VAL A 270 -5.61 -19.36 -17.06
N MET A 271 -5.67 -18.14 -16.53
CA MET A 271 -4.54 -17.20 -16.54
C MET A 271 -3.97 -16.86 -17.93
N SER A 272 -4.71 -17.08 -19.03
CA SER A 272 -4.22 -16.78 -20.40
C SER A 272 -3.84 -15.32 -20.62
N TRP A 273 -4.39 -14.42 -19.80
CA TRP A 273 -4.09 -12.99 -19.80
C TRP A 273 -2.69 -12.66 -19.27
N TYR A 274 -1.97 -13.57 -18.60
CA TYR A 274 -0.58 -13.33 -18.20
C TYR A 274 0.36 -13.18 -19.40
N ALA A 275 0.12 -13.93 -20.48
CA ALA A 275 0.91 -13.79 -21.71
C ALA A 275 0.66 -12.44 -22.41
N ARG A 276 -0.48 -11.81 -22.16
CA ARG A 276 -0.89 -10.53 -22.75
C ARG A 276 -1.71 -9.73 -21.74
N PRO A 277 -1.08 -8.97 -20.82
CA PRO A 277 -1.76 -8.29 -19.72
C PRO A 277 -2.90 -7.35 -20.15
N ALA A 278 -2.84 -6.80 -21.37
CA ALA A 278 -3.91 -6.00 -21.95
C ALA A 278 -5.29 -6.70 -21.96
N TRP A 279 -5.33 -8.04 -21.96
CA TRP A 279 -6.59 -8.79 -21.90
C TRP A 279 -7.31 -8.66 -20.55
N ILE A 280 -6.62 -8.31 -19.46
CA ILE A 280 -7.26 -8.01 -18.17
C ILE A 280 -8.32 -6.91 -18.34
N PHE A 281 -8.02 -5.90 -19.16
CA PHE A 281 -8.96 -4.81 -19.44
C PHE A 281 -10.26 -5.33 -20.06
N PHE A 282 -10.17 -6.14 -21.12
CA PHE A 282 -11.35 -6.65 -21.82
C PHE A 282 -12.09 -7.74 -21.05
N LEU A 283 -11.36 -8.60 -20.33
CA LEU A 283 -11.94 -9.74 -19.60
C LEU A 283 -12.58 -9.34 -18.27
N TYR A 284 -12.03 -8.32 -17.60
CA TYR A 284 -12.45 -7.99 -16.23
C TYR A 284 -12.88 -6.53 -16.06
N VAL A 285 -12.18 -5.56 -16.67
CA VAL A 285 -12.54 -4.14 -16.52
C VAL A 285 -13.82 -3.81 -17.30
N CYS A 286 -13.89 -4.12 -18.59
CA CYS A 286 -15.06 -3.83 -19.42
C CYS A 286 -16.35 -4.49 -18.86
N PRO A 287 -16.36 -5.77 -18.45
CA PRO A 287 -17.56 -6.40 -17.89
C PRO A 287 -17.97 -5.82 -16.53
N THR A 288 -17.01 -5.50 -15.65
CA THR A 288 -17.29 -4.85 -14.35
C THR A 288 -17.96 -3.50 -14.56
N VAL A 289 -17.37 -2.64 -15.38
CA VAL A 289 -17.91 -1.30 -15.67
C VAL A 289 -19.25 -1.42 -16.40
N GLY A 290 -19.34 -2.26 -17.43
CA GLY A 290 -20.56 -2.43 -18.23
C GLY A 290 -21.74 -2.94 -17.42
N THR A 291 -21.55 -3.98 -16.61
CA THR A 291 -22.62 -4.53 -15.76
C THR A 291 -23.05 -3.56 -14.66
N SER A 292 -22.10 -2.86 -14.03
CA SER A 292 -22.42 -1.80 -13.06
C SER A 292 -23.19 -0.64 -13.69
N MET A 293 -22.78 -0.15 -14.84
CA MET A 293 -23.47 0.93 -15.56
C MET A 293 -24.90 0.53 -15.94
N ILE A 294 -25.08 -0.66 -16.51
CA ILE A 294 -26.41 -1.17 -16.88
C ILE A 294 -27.30 -1.26 -15.64
N TRP A 295 -26.79 -1.80 -14.53
CA TRP A 295 -27.54 -1.94 -13.29
C TRP A 295 -27.96 -0.58 -12.72
N MET A 296 -27.03 0.38 -12.63
CA MET A 296 -27.32 1.73 -12.17
C MET A 296 -28.34 2.44 -13.07
N MET A 297 -28.25 2.27 -14.40
CA MET A 297 -29.22 2.83 -15.33
C MET A 297 -30.63 2.23 -15.14
N LEU A 298 -30.72 0.92 -14.92
CA LEU A 298 -31.99 0.25 -14.63
C LEU A 298 -32.59 0.73 -13.32
N ALA A 299 -31.78 0.79 -12.25
CA ALA A 299 -32.20 1.33 -10.96
C ALA A 299 -32.69 2.78 -11.09
N ALA A 300 -31.95 3.64 -11.79
CA ALA A 300 -32.32 5.03 -12.01
C ALA A 300 -33.68 5.18 -12.73
N ARG A 301 -34.03 4.27 -13.65
CA ARG A 301 -35.36 4.27 -14.30
C ARG A 301 -36.50 4.07 -13.30
N PHE A 302 -36.31 3.20 -12.30
CA PHE A 302 -37.31 3.01 -11.25
C PHE A 302 -37.35 4.18 -10.28
N GLN A 303 -36.19 4.75 -9.95
CA GLN A 303 -36.09 5.90 -9.03
C GLN A 303 -36.70 7.18 -9.61
N LYS A 304 -36.67 7.35 -10.94
CA LYS A 304 -37.34 8.46 -11.64
C LYS A 304 -38.86 8.53 -11.38
N LYS A 305 -39.50 7.45 -10.91
CA LYS A 305 -40.91 7.47 -10.47
C LYS A 305 -41.14 8.28 -9.19
N TYR A 306 -40.10 8.44 -8.37
CA TYR A 306 -40.16 9.12 -7.08
C TYR A 306 -39.43 10.46 -7.10
N ILE A 307 -38.42 10.62 -7.96
CA ILE A 307 -37.60 11.81 -8.09
C ILE A 307 -37.51 12.20 -9.57
N ASN A 308 -38.23 13.26 -9.94
CA ASN A 308 -38.29 13.73 -11.32
C ASN A 308 -37.01 14.47 -11.75
N SER A 309 -36.36 15.18 -10.82
CA SER A 309 -35.16 15.96 -11.09
C SER A 309 -33.91 15.06 -11.19
N PRO A 310 -33.25 14.98 -12.36
CA PRO A 310 -32.03 14.18 -12.52
C PRO A 310 -30.90 14.67 -11.62
N TRP A 311 -30.85 15.98 -11.34
CA TRP A 311 -29.84 16.59 -10.48
C TRP A 311 -29.98 16.16 -9.02
N ILE A 312 -31.20 16.11 -8.50
CA ILE A 312 -31.46 15.60 -7.14
C ILE A 312 -31.09 14.12 -7.06
N LEU A 313 -31.45 13.31 -8.07
CA LEU A 313 -31.10 11.90 -8.10
C LEU A 313 -29.58 11.69 -8.12
N TYR A 314 -28.83 12.50 -8.88
CA TYR A 314 -27.37 12.49 -8.89
C TYR A 314 -26.80 12.77 -7.49
N HIS A 315 -27.26 13.82 -6.80
CA HIS A 315 -26.82 14.11 -5.43
C HIS A 315 -27.11 12.98 -4.46
N ILE A 316 -28.27 12.32 -4.56
CA ILE A 316 -28.60 11.17 -3.72
C ILE A 316 -27.64 10.00 -3.94
N HIS A 317 -27.19 9.76 -5.18
CA HIS A 317 -26.15 8.76 -5.47
C HIS A 317 -24.81 9.16 -4.86
N CYS A 318 -24.40 10.43 -4.99
CA CYS A 318 -23.19 10.96 -4.35
C CYS A 318 -23.23 10.85 -2.82
N ASP A 319 -24.37 11.15 -2.20
CA ASP A 319 -24.59 11.05 -0.76
C ASP A 319 -24.52 9.59 -0.30
N ALA A 320 -25.09 8.66 -1.07
CA ALA A 320 -24.98 7.22 -0.80
C ALA A 320 -23.52 6.73 -0.81
N TYR A 321 -22.73 7.13 -1.82
CA TYR A 321 -21.29 6.84 -1.84
C TYR A 321 -20.56 7.48 -0.66
N SER A 322 -20.89 8.73 -0.33
CA SER A 322 -20.29 9.45 0.80
C SER A 322 -20.57 8.73 2.11
N ILE A 323 -21.79 8.24 2.34
CA ILE A 323 -22.14 7.47 3.54
C ILE A 323 -21.32 6.18 3.64
N ILE A 324 -21.15 5.44 2.53
CA ILE A 324 -20.34 4.21 2.51
C ILE A 324 -18.89 4.51 2.91
N TRP A 325 -18.27 5.53 2.30
CA TRP A 325 -16.89 5.90 2.62
C TRP A 325 -16.73 6.48 4.02
N MET A 326 -17.68 7.28 4.50
CA MET A 326 -17.70 7.76 5.89
C MET A 326 -17.79 6.61 6.89
N LEU A 327 -18.55 5.55 6.59
CA LEU A 327 -18.61 4.35 7.41
C LEU A 327 -17.24 3.64 7.43
N VAL A 328 -16.58 3.52 6.28
CA VAL A 328 -15.21 2.95 6.20
C VAL A 328 -14.24 3.76 7.06
N LEU A 329 -14.22 5.09 6.90
CA LEU A 329 -13.36 5.98 7.71
C LEU A 329 -13.68 5.85 9.20
N PHE A 330 -14.96 5.77 9.57
CA PHE A 330 -15.37 5.60 10.95
C PHE A 330 -14.87 4.26 11.53
N VAL A 331 -14.96 3.17 10.77
CA VAL A 331 -14.42 1.87 11.15
C VAL A 331 -12.89 1.93 11.29
N CYS A 332 -12.19 2.61 10.38
CA CYS A 332 -10.73 2.78 10.49
C CYS A 332 -10.34 3.54 11.76
N ILE A 333 -11.07 4.61 12.12
CA ILE A 333 -10.85 5.33 13.38
C ILE A 333 -11.08 4.40 14.58
N LEU A 334 -12.19 3.65 14.60
CA LEU A 334 -12.54 2.76 15.71
C LEU A 334 -11.55 1.61 15.91
N LEU A 335 -11.03 1.06 14.82
CA LEU A 335 -10.10 -0.06 14.83
C LEU A 335 -8.63 0.38 14.81
N GLU A 336 -8.37 1.68 14.90
CA GLU A 336 -7.02 2.24 14.87
C GLU A 336 -6.21 1.83 13.62
N ILE A 337 -6.89 1.63 12.48
CA ILE A 337 -6.26 1.30 11.20
C ILE A 337 -5.58 2.56 10.65
N ARG A 338 -4.35 2.42 10.15
CA ARG A 338 -3.62 3.48 9.45
C ARG A 338 -4.32 3.79 8.11
N SER A 339 -5.18 4.82 8.10
CA SER A 339 -6.01 5.21 6.95
C SER A 339 -5.99 6.69 6.66
#